data_AF-A0A0D8XZ14-F1
#
_entry.id   AF-A0A0D8XZ14-F1
#
_cell.length_a   1.000
_cell.length_b   1.000
_cell.length_c   1.000
_cell.angle_alpha   90.00
_cell.angle_beta   90.00
_cell.angle_gamma   90.00
#
_symmetry.space_group_name_H-M   'P 1'
#
loop_
_entity.id
_entity.type
_entity.pdbx_description
1 polymer ?
#
loop_
_entity_poly.entity_id
_entity_poly.type
_entity_poly.pdbx_seq_one_letter_code
_entity_poly.pdbx_strand_id
1 'polypeptide(L)'
;MLGDVEELERDLACGLEMVAKALEERYLEFQPLLEVAEEDIIVKLEELSAKVDDKLRSANNFIRENSENDASSEMSRLTLTTHERHLRKKLLELSDLRQLLDKVHVIEGLLISCRSTKLYEVDEARNLIECVTLLNEITKDEGWVILTGRVRDILREEVNFMIESLKFSMICAFDEFISFPATEVKDTVHMRICNENSARVGTVLASLEMLNELDSRLKRWVGFVIKNFVQPIVDSGDGVDPYGRFVVSNGTSEFIGSSKIKPVRGFSLEGISSSLACLFTRLADSIKNIEVHNRPLSLYIGGFLQEEIMTIFLKRLVVEGTCIVGFRAVQSKSYM
;
A
#
# COMPACT_ATOMS: atom_id res chain seq x y z
N MET A 1 -36.75 -24.66 -21.25
CA MET A 1 -35.71 -23.62 -21.36
C MET A 1 -35.75 -22.60 -20.24
N LEU A 2 -36.81 -21.80 -20.08
CA LEU A 2 -36.90 -20.90 -18.92
C LEU A 2 -36.88 -21.65 -17.59
N GLY A 3 -37.65 -22.74 -17.46
CA GLY A 3 -37.63 -23.59 -16.26
C GLY A 3 -36.26 -24.20 -15.97
N ASP A 4 -35.50 -24.58 -17.01
CA ASP A 4 -34.14 -25.08 -16.85
C ASP A 4 -33.15 -23.99 -16.40
N VAL A 5 -33.41 -22.73 -16.78
CA VAL A 5 -32.63 -21.58 -16.31
C VAL A 5 -32.95 -21.34 -14.83
N GLU A 6 -34.22 -21.37 -14.43
CA GLU A 6 -34.64 -21.26 -13.02
C GLU A 6 -34.12 -22.41 -12.14
N GLU A 7 -33.97 -23.61 -12.70
CA GLU A 7 -33.31 -24.74 -12.03
C GLU A 7 -31.81 -24.48 -11.83
N LEU A 8 -31.12 -24.00 -12.87
CA LEU A 8 -29.72 -23.61 -12.77
C LEU A 8 -29.52 -22.48 -11.73
N GLU A 9 -30.44 -21.52 -11.65
CA GLU A 9 -30.38 -20.48 -10.62
C GLU A 9 -30.44 -21.06 -9.20
N ARG A 10 -31.22 -22.12 -8.98
CA ARG A 10 -31.26 -22.79 -7.67
C ARG A 10 -29.96 -23.55 -7.38
N ASP A 11 -29.43 -24.26 -8.38
CA ASP A 11 -28.18 -25.00 -8.27
C ASP A 11 -26.98 -24.08 -7.99
N LEU A 12 -26.90 -22.95 -8.69
CA LEU A 12 -25.85 -21.96 -8.51
C LEU A 12 -25.95 -21.28 -7.14
N ALA A 13 -27.17 -21.00 -6.64
CA ALA A 13 -27.34 -20.46 -5.30
C ALA A 13 -26.87 -21.44 -4.22
N CYS A 14 -27.19 -22.73 -4.38
CA CYS A 14 -26.69 -23.79 -3.52
C CYS A 14 -25.15 -23.90 -3.57
N GLY A 15 -24.57 -23.84 -4.77
CA GLY A 15 -23.12 -23.89 -4.96
C GLY A 15 -22.39 -22.71 -4.34
N LEU A 16 -22.91 -21.49 -4.51
CA LEU A 16 -22.35 -20.28 -3.90
C LEU A 16 -22.44 -20.31 -2.37
N GLU A 17 -23.51 -20.87 -1.80
CA GLU A 17 -23.63 -21.05 -0.35
C GLU A 17 -22.58 -22.05 0.18
N MET A 18 -22.29 -23.12 -0.58
CA MET A 18 -21.18 -24.02 -0.23
C MET A 18 -19.83 -23.32 -0.29
N VAL A 19 -19.59 -22.51 -1.33
CA VAL A 19 -18.37 -21.69 -1.45
C VAL A 19 -18.24 -20.74 -0.27
N ALA A 20 -19.31 -20.01 0.08
CA ALA A 20 -19.31 -19.09 1.21
C ALA A 20 -18.95 -19.79 2.53
N LYS A 21 -19.53 -20.97 2.79
CA LYS A 21 -19.20 -21.76 3.98
C LYS A 21 -17.76 -22.25 3.97
N ALA A 22 -17.27 -22.74 2.82
CA ALA A 22 -15.89 -23.19 2.70
C ALA A 22 -14.89 -22.03 2.91
N LEU A 23 -15.20 -20.83 2.40
CA LEU A 23 -14.42 -19.63 2.66
C LEU A 23 -14.46 -19.23 4.13
N GLU A 24 -15.64 -19.23 4.76
CA GLU A 24 -15.77 -18.98 6.21
C GLU A 24 -14.96 -19.98 7.04
N GLU A 25 -15.01 -21.26 6.71
CA GLU A 25 -14.23 -22.29 7.40
C GLU A 25 -12.72 -22.10 7.20
N ARG A 26 -12.29 -21.73 5.99
CA ARG A 26 -10.89 -21.47 5.63
C ARG A 26 -10.33 -20.21 6.31
N TYR A 27 -11.15 -19.19 6.46
CA TYR A 27 -10.77 -17.88 6.98
C TYR A 27 -11.27 -17.63 8.40
N LEU A 28 -11.85 -18.64 9.05
CA LEU A 28 -12.25 -18.57 10.46
C LEU A 28 -11.01 -18.35 11.35
N GLU A 29 -11.13 -17.39 12.27
CA GLU A 29 -10.13 -16.92 13.25
C GLU A 29 -8.86 -17.78 13.41
N PHE A 30 -7.75 -17.23 12.90
CA PHE A 30 -6.37 -17.54 13.34
C PHE A 30 -5.91 -19.01 13.25
N GLN A 31 -6.39 -19.79 12.29
CA GLN A 31 -5.73 -21.09 12.04
C GLN A 31 -4.38 -20.92 11.33
N PRO A 32 -3.26 -21.38 11.93
CA PRO A 32 -2.04 -21.56 11.17
C PRO A 32 -2.27 -22.74 10.21
N LEU A 33 -2.31 -22.43 8.91
CA LEU A 33 -2.15 -23.34 7.77
C LEU A 33 -2.58 -24.78 8.10
N LEU A 34 -3.89 -25.03 8.21
CA LEU A 34 -4.33 -26.36 7.82
C LEU A 34 -3.87 -26.54 6.37
N GLU A 35 -3.27 -27.69 6.06
CA GLU A 35 -3.24 -28.26 4.71
C GLU A 35 -4.69 -28.54 4.29
N VAL A 36 -5.56 -27.52 4.29
CA VAL A 36 -6.88 -27.59 3.68
C VAL A 36 -6.56 -27.75 2.20
N ALA A 37 -7.05 -28.82 1.59
CA ALA A 37 -6.87 -29.08 0.17
C ALA A 37 -7.06 -27.76 -0.60
N GLU A 38 -5.95 -27.21 -1.10
CA GLU A 38 -5.85 -25.87 -1.69
C GLU A 38 -6.85 -25.71 -2.86
N GLU A 39 -7.36 -26.82 -3.37
CA GLU A 39 -8.08 -26.97 -4.62
C GLU A 39 -9.62 -27.03 -4.49
N ASP A 40 -10.21 -27.26 -3.31
CA ASP A 40 -11.66 -27.56 -3.24
C ASP A 40 -12.56 -26.36 -3.64
N ILE A 41 -12.24 -25.15 -3.16
CA ILE A 41 -12.99 -23.94 -3.49
C ILE A 41 -12.79 -23.55 -4.95
N ILE A 42 -11.56 -23.64 -5.46
CA ILE A 42 -11.21 -23.32 -6.85
C ILE A 42 -11.95 -24.26 -7.81
N VAL A 43 -11.85 -25.57 -7.59
CA VAL A 43 -12.55 -26.58 -8.39
C VAL A 43 -14.05 -26.34 -8.36
N LYS A 44 -14.62 -25.98 -7.20
CA LYS A 44 -16.04 -25.66 -7.10
C LYS A 44 -16.44 -24.44 -7.94
N LEU A 45 -15.62 -23.38 -7.94
CA LEU A 45 -15.86 -22.18 -8.74
C LEU A 45 -15.76 -22.48 -10.25
N GLU A 46 -14.80 -23.32 -10.66
CA GLU A 46 -14.67 -23.79 -12.04
C GLU A 46 -15.88 -24.62 -12.48
N GLU A 47 -16.37 -25.54 -11.63
CA GLU A 47 -17.59 -26.32 -11.89
C GLU A 47 -18.82 -25.44 -12.09
N LEU A 48 -19.00 -24.43 -11.21
CA LEU A 48 -20.13 -23.49 -11.31
C LEU A 48 -20.03 -22.66 -12.59
N SER A 49 -18.82 -22.20 -12.91
CA SER A 49 -18.53 -21.45 -14.13
C SER A 49 -18.86 -22.24 -15.40
N ALA A 50 -18.45 -23.51 -15.46
CA ALA A 50 -18.73 -24.40 -16.57
C ALA A 50 -20.24 -24.63 -16.78
N LYS A 51 -20.99 -24.82 -15.68
CA LYS A 51 -22.46 -24.95 -15.74
C LYS A 51 -23.14 -23.71 -16.31
N VAL A 52 -22.66 -22.51 -15.95
CA VAL A 52 -23.17 -21.26 -16.53
C VAL A 52 -22.87 -21.18 -18.02
N ASP A 53 -21.62 -21.46 -18.43
CA ASP A 53 -21.18 -21.39 -19.83
C ASP A 53 -21.99 -22.35 -20.74
N ASP A 54 -22.21 -23.58 -20.28
CA ASP A 54 -22.99 -24.57 -21.02
C ASP A 54 -24.45 -24.12 -21.20
N LYS A 55 -25.04 -23.50 -20.17
CA LYS A 55 -26.43 -23.04 -20.24
C LYS A 55 -26.59 -21.78 -21.08
N LEU A 56 -25.68 -20.81 -20.97
CA LEU A 56 -25.64 -19.64 -21.86
C LEU A 56 -25.53 -20.08 -23.32
N ARG A 57 -24.66 -21.04 -23.63
CA ARG A 57 -24.51 -21.59 -24.99
C ARG A 57 -25.80 -22.25 -25.48
N SER A 58 -26.39 -23.11 -24.65
CA SER A 58 -27.63 -23.81 -24.98
C SER A 58 -28.78 -22.82 -25.22
N ALA A 59 -28.88 -21.76 -24.42
CA ALA A 59 -29.92 -20.75 -24.54
C ALA A 59 -29.76 -19.86 -25.76
N ASN A 60 -28.54 -19.48 -26.09
CA ASN A 60 -28.24 -18.72 -27.31
C ASN A 60 -28.56 -19.52 -28.57
N ASN A 61 -28.27 -20.83 -28.58
CA ASN A 61 -28.65 -21.72 -29.69
C ASN A 61 -30.18 -21.80 -29.83
N PHE A 62 -30.90 -21.99 -28.72
CA PHE A 62 -32.37 -22.04 -28.71
C PHE A 62 -33.02 -20.74 -29.21
N ILE A 63 -32.49 -19.57 -28.83
CA ILE A 63 -33.00 -18.27 -29.30
C ILE A 63 -32.77 -18.13 -30.82
N ARG A 64 -31.57 -18.50 -31.30
CA ARG A 64 -31.24 -18.44 -32.74
C ARG A 64 -32.17 -19.34 -33.56
N GLU A 65 -32.36 -20.59 -33.16
CA GLU A 65 -33.18 -21.58 -33.88
C GLU A 65 -34.68 -21.22 -33.90
N ASN A 66 -35.21 -20.60 -32.85
CA ASN A 66 -36.61 -20.15 -32.86
C ASN A 66 -36.82 -18.85 -33.65
N SER A 67 -35.82 -17.96 -33.68
CA SER A 67 -35.90 -16.72 -34.46
C SER A 67 -35.94 -16.94 -35.98
N GLU A 68 -35.47 -18.09 -36.46
CA GLU A 68 -35.49 -18.49 -37.87
C GLU A 68 -36.82 -19.13 -38.31
N ASN A 69 -37.68 -19.55 -37.36
CA ASN A 69 -38.88 -20.37 -37.64
C ASN A 69 -40.25 -19.65 -37.48
N ASP A 70 -40.28 -18.40 -37.01
CA ASP A 70 -41.55 -17.71 -36.66
C ASP A 70 -42.18 -16.92 -37.82
N ALA A 71 -42.88 -17.63 -38.71
CA ALA A 71 -43.70 -17.03 -39.78
C ALA A 71 -45.23 -17.24 -39.66
N SER A 72 -45.76 -17.77 -38.55
CA SER A 72 -47.23 -18.03 -38.46
C SER A 72 -47.86 -17.75 -37.09
N SER A 73 -48.91 -16.90 -37.09
CA SER A 73 -49.84 -16.54 -36.00
C SER A 73 -49.46 -15.37 -35.08
N GLU A 74 -50.32 -14.34 -35.07
CA GLU A 74 -50.13 -13.03 -34.41
C GLU A 74 -50.37 -13.05 -32.88
N MET A 75 -51.27 -13.92 -32.40
CA MET A 75 -51.54 -14.10 -30.96
C MET A 75 -50.39 -14.86 -30.25
N SER A 76 -49.78 -15.81 -30.96
CA SER A 76 -48.59 -16.55 -30.50
C SER A 76 -47.36 -15.63 -30.40
N ARG A 77 -47.24 -14.63 -31.28
CA ARG A 77 -46.10 -13.67 -31.27
C ARG A 77 -46.03 -12.83 -30.00
N LEU A 78 -47.16 -12.42 -29.39
CA LEU A 78 -47.16 -11.54 -28.21
C LEU A 78 -46.74 -12.25 -26.92
N THR A 79 -47.19 -13.50 -26.71
CA THR A 79 -46.77 -14.33 -25.57
C THR A 79 -45.34 -14.83 -25.73
N LEU A 80 -44.94 -15.17 -26.95
CA LEU A 80 -43.59 -15.65 -27.27
C LEU A 80 -42.54 -14.53 -27.12
N THR A 81 -42.88 -13.29 -27.51
CA THR A 81 -42.01 -12.12 -27.26
C THR A 81 -41.86 -11.76 -25.78
N THR A 82 -42.87 -12.01 -24.93
CA THR A 82 -42.76 -11.77 -23.49
C THR A 82 -41.89 -12.83 -22.81
N HIS A 83 -42.06 -14.10 -23.19
CA HIS A 83 -41.24 -15.22 -22.72
C HIS A 83 -39.77 -15.06 -23.15
N GLU A 84 -39.54 -14.67 -24.41
CA GLU A 84 -38.20 -14.41 -24.95
C GLU A 84 -37.51 -13.23 -24.26
N ARG A 85 -38.22 -12.11 -24.03
CA ARG A 85 -37.67 -10.97 -23.26
C ARG A 85 -37.27 -11.40 -21.85
N HIS A 86 -38.09 -12.23 -21.20
CA HIS A 86 -37.79 -12.71 -19.86
C HIS A 86 -36.58 -13.65 -19.85
N LEU A 87 -36.49 -14.57 -20.81
CA LEU A 87 -35.32 -15.43 -20.99
C LEU A 87 -34.05 -14.60 -21.25
N ARG A 88 -34.09 -13.61 -22.14
CA ARG A 88 -32.95 -12.72 -22.43
C ARG A 88 -32.48 -11.96 -21.20
N LYS A 89 -33.41 -11.48 -20.36
CA LYS A 89 -33.07 -10.85 -19.08
C LYS A 89 -32.34 -11.83 -18.15
N LYS A 90 -32.85 -13.05 -18.01
CA LYS A 90 -32.24 -14.10 -17.18
C LYS A 90 -30.85 -14.53 -17.67
N LEU A 91 -30.65 -14.57 -18.99
CA LEU A 91 -29.33 -14.85 -19.56
C LEU A 91 -28.33 -13.72 -19.32
N LEU A 92 -28.78 -12.47 -19.30
CA LEU A 92 -27.94 -11.34 -18.90
C LEU A 92 -27.51 -11.49 -17.43
N GLU A 93 -28.46 -11.78 -16.53
CA GLU A 93 -28.17 -12.02 -15.10
C GLU A 93 -27.16 -13.18 -14.89
N LEU A 94 -27.26 -14.27 -15.68
CA LEU A 94 -26.29 -15.37 -15.63
C LEU A 94 -24.91 -14.99 -16.18
N SER A 95 -24.86 -14.17 -17.23
CA SER A 95 -23.60 -13.65 -17.79
C SER A 95 -22.86 -12.78 -16.77
N ASP A 96 -23.59 -11.94 -16.03
CA ASP A 96 -23.01 -11.10 -14.98
C ASP A 96 -22.49 -11.95 -13.82
N LEU A 97 -23.25 -12.99 -13.43
CA LEU A 97 -22.80 -13.95 -12.43
C LEU A 97 -21.53 -14.72 -12.86
N ARG A 98 -21.41 -15.10 -14.13
CA ARG A 98 -20.20 -15.76 -14.67
C ARG A 98 -18.96 -14.90 -14.46
N GLN A 99 -19.05 -13.61 -14.76
CA GLN A 99 -17.95 -12.66 -14.55
C GLN A 99 -17.61 -12.49 -13.08
N LEU A 100 -18.61 -12.54 -12.19
CA LEU A 100 -18.38 -12.49 -10.76
C LEU A 100 -17.67 -13.74 -10.24
N LEU A 101 -18.04 -14.93 -10.73
CA LEU A 101 -17.36 -16.18 -10.39
C LEU A 101 -15.89 -16.17 -10.80
N ASP A 102 -15.56 -15.63 -11.99
CA ASP A 102 -14.16 -15.46 -12.42
C ASP A 102 -13.38 -14.58 -11.45
N LYS A 103 -13.96 -13.45 -11.02
CA LYS A 103 -13.29 -12.55 -10.07
C LYS A 103 -13.04 -13.22 -8.73
N VAL A 104 -14.04 -13.92 -8.19
CA VAL A 104 -13.91 -14.68 -6.93
C VAL A 104 -12.82 -15.75 -7.05
N HIS A 105 -12.79 -16.47 -8.18
CA HIS A 105 -11.77 -17.47 -8.45
C HIS A 105 -10.36 -16.88 -8.50
N VAL A 106 -10.18 -15.75 -9.18
CA VAL A 106 -8.88 -15.05 -9.24
C VAL A 106 -8.46 -14.56 -7.86
N ILE A 107 -9.36 -13.92 -7.10
CA ILE A 107 -9.07 -13.45 -5.73
C ILE A 107 -8.61 -14.61 -4.85
N GLU A 108 -9.31 -15.74 -4.88
CA GLU A 108 -8.96 -16.91 -4.06
C GLU A 108 -7.59 -17.49 -4.44
N GLY A 109 -7.29 -17.60 -5.74
CA GLY A 109 -5.97 -18.03 -6.20
C GLY A 109 -4.83 -17.12 -5.74
N LEU A 110 -5.06 -15.80 -5.73
CA LEU A 110 -4.10 -14.82 -5.23
C LEU A 110 -3.90 -14.95 -3.70
N LEU A 111 -4.99 -15.12 -2.93
CA LEU A 111 -4.92 -15.31 -1.47
C LEU A 111 -4.18 -16.59 -1.07
N ILE A 112 -4.44 -17.70 -1.76
CA ILE A 112 -3.70 -18.95 -1.57
C ILE A 112 -2.21 -18.72 -1.83
N SER A 113 -1.87 -18.02 -2.92
CA SER A 113 -0.48 -17.69 -3.23
C SER A 113 0.19 -16.90 -2.11
N CYS A 114 -0.48 -15.87 -1.58
CA CYS A 114 0.02 -15.07 -0.45
C CYS A 114 0.24 -15.91 0.82
N ARG A 115 -0.65 -16.87 1.10
CA ARG A 115 -0.52 -17.76 2.26
C ARG A 115 0.58 -18.83 2.13
N SER A 116 1.03 -19.15 0.92
CA SER A 116 1.96 -20.25 0.64
C SER A 116 3.43 -20.04 1.12
N THR A 117 3.73 -19.02 1.94
CA THR A 117 5.03 -18.71 2.58
C THR A 117 6.24 -18.48 1.64
N LYS A 118 6.02 -18.38 0.32
CA LYS A 118 7.11 -18.32 -0.69
C LYS A 118 7.20 -17.01 -1.46
N LEU A 119 6.32 -16.05 -1.21
CA LEU A 119 6.35 -14.79 -1.96
C LEU A 119 7.37 -13.82 -1.36
N TYR A 120 8.04 -13.08 -2.24
CA TYR A 120 8.77 -11.88 -1.86
C TYR A 120 7.77 -10.78 -1.48
N GLU A 121 8.19 -9.85 -0.61
CA GLU A 121 7.32 -8.83 -0.03
C GLU A 121 6.57 -8.01 -1.09
N VAL A 122 7.25 -7.70 -2.20
CA VAL A 122 6.68 -6.92 -3.32
C VAL A 122 5.63 -7.72 -4.08
N ASP A 123 5.81 -9.03 -4.23
CA ASP A 123 4.86 -9.88 -4.95
C ASP A 123 3.61 -10.10 -4.09
N GLU A 124 3.77 -10.27 -2.78
CA GLU A 124 2.65 -10.33 -1.84
C GLU A 124 1.85 -9.02 -1.84
N ALA A 125 2.51 -7.86 -1.76
CA ALA A 125 1.85 -6.54 -1.84
C ALA A 125 1.09 -6.37 -3.16
N ARG A 126 1.69 -6.80 -4.29
CA ARG A 126 1.05 -6.73 -5.61
C ARG A 126 -0.22 -7.58 -5.66
N ASN A 127 -0.15 -8.82 -5.21
CA ASN A 127 -1.30 -9.73 -5.19
C ASN A 127 -2.44 -9.18 -4.33
N LEU A 128 -2.13 -8.65 -3.15
CA LEU A 128 -3.15 -8.08 -2.26
C LEU A 128 -3.81 -6.82 -2.85
N ILE A 129 -3.05 -5.96 -3.54
CA ILE A 129 -3.60 -4.78 -4.24
C ILE A 129 -4.51 -5.20 -5.40
N GLU A 130 -4.14 -6.25 -6.13
CA GLU A 130 -5.00 -6.81 -7.18
C GLU A 130 -6.31 -7.36 -6.59
N CYS A 131 -6.24 -8.08 -5.46
CA CYS A 131 -7.44 -8.53 -4.74
C CYS A 131 -8.35 -7.36 -4.36
N VAL A 132 -7.80 -6.25 -3.83
CA VAL A 132 -8.58 -5.05 -3.50
C VAL A 132 -9.24 -4.46 -4.74
N THR A 133 -8.53 -4.42 -5.86
CA THR A 133 -9.04 -3.90 -7.13
C THR A 133 -10.24 -4.73 -7.60
N LEU A 134 -10.08 -6.05 -7.66
CA LEU A 134 -11.15 -6.98 -8.05
C LEU A 134 -12.35 -6.90 -7.09
N LEU A 135 -12.12 -6.83 -5.77
CA LEU A 135 -13.19 -6.69 -4.77
C LEU A 135 -13.95 -5.36 -4.86
N ASN A 136 -13.33 -4.29 -5.34
CA ASN A 136 -13.98 -3.00 -5.54
C ASN A 136 -14.83 -2.99 -6.81
N GLU A 137 -14.49 -3.81 -7.81
CA GLU A 137 -15.34 -4.02 -9.00
C GLU A 137 -16.57 -4.88 -8.72
N ILE A 138 -16.57 -5.66 -7.64
CA ILE A 138 -17.75 -6.39 -7.16
C ILE A 138 -18.65 -5.39 -6.41
N THR A 139 -19.45 -4.63 -7.17
CA THR A 139 -20.37 -3.60 -6.63
C THR A 139 -21.43 -4.21 -5.72
N LYS A 140 -22.00 -3.38 -4.83
CA LYS A 140 -23.11 -3.78 -3.94
C LYS A 140 -24.45 -3.93 -4.65
N ASP A 141 -24.58 -3.44 -5.88
CA ASP A 141 -25.86 -3.26 -6.54
C ASP A 141 -25.93 -4.03 -7.87
N GLU A 142 -26.59 -5.20 -7.82
CA GLU A 142 -27.60 -5.77 -8.75
C GLU A 142 -27.59 -7.32 -8.80
N GLY A 143 -28.76 -7.95 -8.51
CA GLY A 143 -29.00 -9.41 -8.68
C GLY A 143 -28.12 -10.34 -7.82
N TRP A 144 -28.53 -11.59 -7.54
CA TRP A 144 -27.72 -12.58 -6.79
C TRP A 144 -27.14 -12.10 -5.42
N VAL A 145 -27.60 -10.93 -4.96
CA VAL A 145 -26.85 -9.93 -4.15
C VAL A 145 -26.46 -10.45 -2.77
N ILE A 146 -27.25 -11.39 -2.25
CA ILE A 146 -27.10 -11.85 -0.87
C ILE A 146 -25.93 -12.83 -0.74
N LEU A 147 -25.81 -13.78 -1.68
CA LEU A 147 -24.78 -14.82 -1.62
C LEU A 147 -23.44 -14.32 -2.17
N THR A 148 -23.48 -13.55 -3.26
CA THR A 148 -22.29 -12.89 -3.81
C THR A 148 -21.78 -11.78 -2.89
N GLY A 149 -22.69 -11.06 -2.21
CA GLY A 149 -22.35 -10.09 -1.17
C GLY A 149 -21.65 -10.75 0.02
N ARG A 150 -22.14 -11.89 0.50
CA ARG A 150 -21.51 -12.66 1.59
C ARG A 150 -20.10 -13.13 1.22
N VAL A 151 -19.94 -13.76 0.05
CA VAL A 151 -18.61 -14.19 -0.46
C VAL A 151 -17.66 -13.00 -0.55
N ARG A 152 -18.10 -11.87 -1.12
CA ARG A 152 -17.30 -10.65 -1.20
C ARG A 152 -16.88 -10.16 0.18
N ASP A 153 -17.80 -10.15 1.14
CA ASP A 153 -17.53 -9.60 2.47
C ASP A 153 -16.52 -10.48 3.24
N ILE A 154 -16.62 -11.81 3.15
CA ILE A 154 -15.62 -12.76 3.70
C ILE A 154 -14.24 -12.50 3.08
N LEU A 155 -14.16 -12.45 1.75
CA LEU A 155 -12.89 -12.21 1.04
C LEU A 155 -12.31 -10.84 1.38
N ARG A 156 -13.15 -9.82 1.56
CA ARG A 156 -12.72 -8.47 1.92
C ARG A 156 -12.13 -8.43 3.32
N GLU A 157 -12.73 -9.13 4.29
CA GLU A 157 -12.19 -9.25 5.64
C GLU A 157 -10.81 -9.89 5.63
N GLU A 158 -10.65 -11.00 4.89
CA GLU A 158 -9.37 -11.68 4.75
C GLU A 158 -8.31 -10.80 4.07
N VAL A 159 -8.63 -10.18 2.93
CA VAL A 159 -7.70 -9.29 2.21
C VAL A 159 -7.24 -8.14 3.10
N ASN A 160 -8.16 -7.53 3.86
CA ASN A 160 -7.82 -6.46 4.80
C ASN A 160 -6.90 -6.98 5.91
N PHE A 161 -7.19 -8.15 6.48
CA PHE A 161 -6.34 -8.77 7.49
C PHE A 161 -4.92 -9.02 6.97
N MET A 162 -4.79 -9.60 5.77
CA MET A 162 -3.49 -9.87 5.16
C MET A 162 -2.72 -8.57 4.84
N ILE A 163 -3.41 -7.54 4.34
CA ILE A 163 -2.79 -6.22 4.11
C ILE A 163 -2.25 -5.64 5.41
N GLU A 164 -3.04 -5.65 6.48
CA GLU A 164 -2.60 -5.10 7.77
C GLU A 164 -1.45 -5.92 8.39
N SER A 165 -1.48 -7.25 8.24
CA SER A 165 -0.38 -8.14 8.63
C SER A 165 0.91 -7.83 7.86
N LEU A 166 0.82 -7.72 6.53
CA LEU A 166 1.95 -7.38 5.67
C LEU A 166 2.50 -5.98 6.01
N LYS A 167 1.62 -4.98 6.16
CA LYS A 167 2.01 -3.63 6.61
C LYS A 167 2.77 -3.71 7.92
N PHE A 168 2.24 -4.40 8.93
CA PHE A 168 2.91 -4.53 10.23
C PHE A 168 4.31 -5.14 10.09
N SER A 169 4.44 -6.23 9.32
CA SER A 169 5.73 -6.87 9.03
C SER A 169 6.72 -5.90 8.35
N MET A 170 6.26 -5.18 7.32
CA MET A 170 7.11 -4.23 6.58
C MET A 170 7.51 -3.03 7.42
N ILE A 171 6.61 -2.59 8.30
CA ILE A 171 6.86 -1.54 9.29
C ILE A 171 7.97 -1.96 10.25
N CYS A 172 7.91 -3.17 10.80
CA CYS A 172 8.95 -3.69 11.67
C CYS A 172 10.30 -3.78 10.93
N ALA A 173 10.30 -4.27 9.69
CA ALA A 173 11.52 -4.32 8.86
C ALA A 173 12.09 -2.92 8.56
N PHE A 174 11.24 -1.90 8.36
CA PHE A 174 11.68 -0.52 8.23
C PHE A 174 12.31 0.02 9.53
N ASP A 175 11.71 -0.29 10.68
CA ASP A 175 12.22 0.16 11.98
C ASP A 175 13.53 -0.58 12.37
N GLU A 176 13.77 -1.77 11.82
CA GLU A 176 15.07 -2.46 11.87
C GLU A 176 16.11 -1.79 10.96
N PHE A 177 15.70 -1.39 9.75
CA PHE A 177 16.54 -0.65 8.80
C PHE A 177 16.96 0.71 9.35
N ILE A 178 16.04 1.49 9.91
CA ILE A 178 16.31 2.80 10.50
C ILE A 178 15.83 2.81 11.94
N SER A 179 16.76 2.96 12.88
CA SER A 179 16.45 3.06 14.30
C SER A 179 16.99 4.34 14.92
N PHE A 180 16.14 5.01 15.69
CA PHE A 180 16.46 6.21 16.46
C PHE A 180 15.59 6.25 17.72
N PRO A 181 16.09 6.78 18.85
CA PRO A 181 15.33 6.80 20.10
C PRO A 181 14.14 7.74 19.98
N ALA A 182 12.99 7.29 20.49
CA ALA A 182 11.76 8.09 20.54
C ALA A 182 11.88 9.31 21.48
N THR A 183 12.81 9.25 22.44
CA THR A 183 13.06 10.30 23.44
C THR A 183 14.56 10.61 23.53
N GLU A 184 14.89 11.88 23.77
CA GLU A 184 16.28 12.31 23.95
C GLU A 184 16.89 11.62 25.18
N VAL A 185 17.88 10.76 24.97
CA VAL A 185 18.65 10.13 26.05
C VAL A 185 19.74 11.11 26.46
N LYS A 186 19.56 11.77 27.61
CA LYS A 186 20.52 12.67 28.29
C LYS A 186 21.65 13.19 27.38
N ASP A 187 21.38 14.30 26.70
CA ASP A 187 22.38 15.08 25.96
C ASP A 187 23.01 14.39 24.73
N THR A 188 22.52 13.20 24.33
CA THR A 188 23.05 12.42 23.21
C THR A 188 21.95 11.97 22.27
N VAL A 189 22.19 12.12 20.97
CA VAL A 189 21.30 11.66 19.90
C VAL A 189 21.98 10.52 19.19
N HIS A 190 21.24 9.42 18.99
CA HIS A 190 21.70 8.25 18.26
C HIS A 190 20.79 7.98 17.08
N MET A 191 21.37 7.64 15.93
CA MET A 191 20.63 7.13 14.78
C MET A 191 21.47 6.02 14.14
N ARG A 192 20.81 4.92 13.81
CA ARG A 192 21.43 3.78 13.15
C ARG A 192 20.69 3.48 11.86
N ILE A 193 21.46 3.22 10.81
CA ILE A 193 20.99 2.77 9.50
C ILE A 193 21.62 1.40 9.23
N CYS A 194 20.81 0.34 9.19
CA CYS A 194 21.22 -1.04 9.03
C CYS A 194 21.03 -1.48 7.56
N ASN A 195 22.10 -1.41 6.76
CA ASN A 195 22.06 -1.72 5.33
C ASN A 195 22.90 -2.97 4.99
N GLU A 196 22.82 -4.01 5.84
CA GLU A 196 23.51 -5.29 5.63
C GLU A 196 23.08 -6.01 4.35
N ASN A 197 21.79 -5.88 3.99
CA ASN A 197 21.22 -6.43 2.76
C ASN A 197 20.39 -5.35 2.05
N SER A 198 21.06 -4.53 1.24
CA SER A 198 20.44 -3.40 0.54
C SER A 198 19.33 -3.82 -0.44
N ALA A 199 19.43 -5.01 -1.03
CA ALA A 199 18.40 -5.55 -1.90
C ALA A 199 17.10 -5.84 -1.15
N ARG A 200 17.20 -6.51 0.02
CA ARG A 200 16.03 -6.75 0.89
C ARG A 200 15.44 -5.44 1.42
N VAL A 201 16.28 -4.48 1.80
CA VAL A 201 15.75 -3.15 2.20
C VAL A 201 15.00 -2.51 1.04
N GLY A 202 15.54 -2.58 -0.18
CA GLY A 202 14.85 -2.10 -1.38
C GLY A 202 13.47 -2.74 -1.59
N THR A 203 13.33 -4.07 -1.40
CA THR A 203 12.02 -4.75 -1.51
C THR A 203 11.05 -4.33 -0.42
N VAL A 204 11.51 -4.16 0.83
CA VAL A 204 10.68 -3.64 1.94
C VAL A 204 10.18 -2.23 1.64
N LEU A 205 11.05 -1.33 1.18
CA LEU A 205 10.67 0.05 0.88
C LEU A 205 9.71 0.13 -0.31
N ALA A 206 9.94 -0.65 -1.38
CA ALA A 206 9.02 -0.72 -2.51
C ALA A 206 7.65 -1.25 -2.09
N SER A 207 7.60 -2.25 -1.21
CA SER A 207 6.35 -2.80 -0.68
C SER A 207 5.60 -1.76 0.17
N LEU A 208 6.31 -1.02 1.03
CA LEU A 208 5.72 0.09 1.80
C LEU A 208 5.21 1.22 0.90
N GLU A 209 5.87 1.49 -0.23
CA GLU A 209 5.41 2.47 -1.20
C GLU A 209 4.10 2.03 -1.86
N MET A 210 4.04 0.78 -2.33
CA MET A 210 2.83 0.19 -2.89
C MET A 210 1.64 0.20 -1.91
N LEU A 211 1.93 0.01 -0.61
CA LEU A 211 0.94 0.04 0.47
C LEU A 211 0.63 1.45 1.00
N ASN A 212 1.19 2.50 0.40
CA ASN A 212 1.04 3.92 0.79
C ASN A 212 1.52 4.25 2.23
N GLU A 213 2.47 3.48 2.76
CA GLU A 213 3.00 3.66 4.12
C GLU A 213 4.39 4.35 4.13
N LEU A 214 5.15 4.29 3.02
CA LEU A 214 6.54 4.75 2.96
C LEU A 214 6.72 6.25 3.23
N ASP A 215 5.92 7.10 2.58
CA ASP A 215 6.07 8.56 2.63
C ASP A 215 5.98 9.11 4.05
N SER A 216 4.99 8.64 4.82
CA SER A 216 4.77 9.10 6.20
C SER A 216 5.98 8.78 7.10
N ARG A 217 6.64 7.64 6.84
CA ARG A 217 7.80 7.15 7.58
C ARG A 217 9.07 7.88 7.19
N LEU A 218 9.31 8.07 5.90
CA LEU A 218 10.42 8.86 5.41
C LEU A 218 10.33 10.30 5.92
N LYS A 219 9.15 10.92 5.90
CA LYS A 219 8.92 12.25 6.49
C LYS A 219 9.28 12.30 7.97
N ARG A 220 8.86 11.29 8.76
CA ARG A 220 9.19 11.21 10.19
C ARG A 220 10.69 11.10 10.43
N TRP A 221 11.36 10.22 9.68
CA TRP A 221 12.80 10.05 9.76
C TRP A 221 13.55 11.32 9.34
N VAL A 222 13.16 11.94 8.22
CA VAL A 222 13.73 13.21 7.76
C VAL A 222 13.54 14.31 8.79
N GLY A 223 12.35 14.44 9.38
CA GLY A 223 12.08 15.38 10.47
C GLY A 223 12.99 15.14 11.69
N PHE A 224 13.27 13.88 12.02
CA PHE A 224 14.25 13.54 13.06
C PHE A 224 15.66 14.00 12.68
N VAL A 225 16.10 13.74 11.44
CA VAL A 225 17.43 14.15 10.96
C VAL A 225 17.57 15.68 11.01
N ILE A 226 16.54 16.38 10.55
CA ILE A 226 16.53 17.84 10.53
C ILE A 226 16.62 18.40 11.95
N LYS A 227 15.72 17.96 12.84
CA LYS A 227 15.63 18.46 14.21
C LYS A 227 16.93 18.24 14.98
N ASN A 228 17.51 17.04 14.88
CA ASN A 228 18.58 16.63 15.78
C ASN A 228 19.98 16.79 15.21
N PHE A 229 20.11 17.04 13.90
CA PHE A 229 21.42 17.15 13.27
C PHE A 229 21.58 18.38 12.38
N VAL A 230 20.62 18.69 11.50
CA VAL A 230 20.71 19.88 10.64
C VAL A 230 20.54 21.16 11.46
N GLN A 231 19.48 21.22 12.26
CA GLN A 231 19.14 22.42 13.05
C GLN A 231 20.27 22.79 14.02
N PRO A 232 20.94 21.85 14.74
CA PRO A 232 22.07 22.22 15.59
C PRO A 232 23.30 22.73 14.79
N ILE A 233 23.63 22.13 13.63
CA ILE A 233 24.70 22.64 12.75
C ILE A 233 24.42 24.08 12.36
N VAL A 234 23.18 24.35 11.94
CA VAL A 234 22.74 25.71 11.65
C VAL A 234 22.89 26.52 12.93
N ASP A 235 22.11 26.28 13.98
CA ASP A 235 22.03 27.08 15.21
C ASP A 235 23.36 27.41 15.89
N SER A 236 24.41 26.59 15.71
CA SER A 236 25.78 26.89 16.13
C SER A 236 26.30 28.26 15.65
N GLY A 237 25.90 28.68 14.44
CA GLY A 237 26.31 29.94 13.79
C GLY A 237 27.51 29.77 12.88
N ASP A 238 28.53 29.03 13.33
CA ASP A 238 29.78 28.78 12.61
C ASP A 238 29.85 27.39 11.94
N GLY A 239 28.81 26.58 12.09
CA GLY A 239 28.73 25.24 11.54
C GLY A 239 29.34 24.16 12.42
N VAL A 240 29.47 24.37 13.74
CA VAL A 240 29.91 23.31 14.66
C VAL A 240 29.02 22.09 14.51
N ASP A 241 29.68 20.98 14.21
CA ASP A 241 29.06 19.70 14.01
C ASP A 241 28.64 19.08 15.37
N PRO A 242 27.34 18.77 15.60
CA PRO A 242 26.92 18.01 16.78
C PRO A 242 27.51 16.59 16.80
N TYR A 243 27.92 16.03 15.66
CA TYR A 243 28.41 14.65 15.57
C TYR A 243 29.70 14.49 16.38
N GLY A 244 29.59 13.82 17.53
CA GLY A 244 30.75 13.36 18.27
C GLY A 244 31.42 12.17 17.59
N ARG A 245 30.66 11.35 16.84
CA ARG A 245 31.16 10.11 16.22
C ARG A 245 30.28 9.61 15.06
N PHE A 246 30.92 9.17 13.98
CA PHE A 246 30.31 8.36 12.91
C PHE A 246 31.07 7.03 12.82
N VAL A 247 30.35 5.90 12.84
CA VAL A 247 30.95 4.56 12.79
C VAL A 247 30.24 3.74 11.72
N VAL A 248 31.01 3.05 10.89
CA VAL A 248 30.50 2.06 9.93
C VAL A 248 31.06 0.70 10.29
N SER A 249 30.18 -0.28 10.47
CA SER A 249 30.53 -1.66 10.80
C SER A 249 29.52 -2.61 10.18
N ASN A 250 29.97 -3.58 9.38
CA ASN A 250 29.13 -4.62 8.77
C ASN A 250 27.83 -4.06 8.16
N GLY A 251 27.91 -3.11 7.22
CA GLY A 251 26.71 -2.53 6.59
C GLY A 251 25.82 -1.67 7.50
N THR A 252 26.17 -1.53 8.78
CA THR A 252 25.49 -0.66 9.74
C THR A 252 26.25 0.65 9.89
N SER A 253 25.54 1.76 9.74
CA SER A 253 26.06 3.12 9.93
C SER A 253 25.44 3.74 11.18
N GLU A 254 26.28 4.18 12.12
CA GLU A 254 25.87 4.79 13.39
C GLU A 254 26.29 6.25 13.44
N PHE A 255 25.31 7.12 13.68
CA PHE A 255 25.45 8.55 13.88
C PHE A 255 25.23 8.86 15.35
N ILE A 256 26.24 9.42 16.02
CA ILE A 256 26.19 9.78 17.43
C ILE A 256 26.53 11.26 17.56
N GLY A 257 25.57 12.04 18.07
CA GLY A 257 25.70 13.48 18.26
C GLY A 257 25.44 13.91 19.70
N SER A 258 25.99 15.06 20.08
CA SER A 258 25.63 15.78 21.31
C SER A 258 24.42 16.67 21.01
N SER A 259 23.40 16.65 21.87
CA SER A 259 22.31 17.64 21.78
C SER A 259 22.67 18.99 22.42
N LYS A 260 23.84 19.08 23.08
CA LYS A 260 24.38 20.32 23.66
C LYS A 260 25.37 20.97 22.71
N ILE A 261 24.87 21.80 21.80
CA ILE A 261 25.71 22.76 21.07
C ILE A 261 25.62 24.11 21.77
N LYS A 262 26.79 24.70 22.09
CA LYS A 262 26.85 26.08 22.55
C LYS A 262 26.95 27.00 21.33
N PRO A 263 26.06 27.98 21.15
CA PRO A 263 26.19 28.95 20.07
C PRO A 263 27.50 29.72 20.23
N VAL A 264 28.28 29.79 19.15
CA VAL A 264 29.53 30.56 19.11
C VAL A 264 29.20 31.99 18.68
N ARG A 265 29.99 32.97 19.14
CA ARG A 265 29.82 34.37 18.70
C ARG A 265 30.38 34.53 17.28
N GLY A 266 29.59 34.20 16.27
CA GLY A 266 29.93 34.40 14.86
C GLY A 266 29.00 33.63 13.92
N PHE A 267 28.77 34.16 12.71
CA PHE A 267 28.03 33.49 11.65
C PHE A 267 28.98 33.17 10.48
N SER A 268 29.09 31.90 10.11
CA SER A 268 29.89 31.42 8.98
C SER A 268 29.05 30.52 8.08
N LEU A 269 28.59 31.08 6.96
CA LEU A 269 27.83 30.31 5.96
C LEU A 269 28.67 29.17 5.36
N GLU A 270 29.97 29.40 5.15
CA GLU A 270 30.91 28.39 4.64
C GLU A 270 31.06 27.22 5.62
N GLY A 271 31.18 27.53 6.92
CA GLY A 271 31.25 26.52 7.98
C GLY A 271 29.98 25.69 8.06
N ILE A 272 28.81 26.34 8.06
CA ILE A 272 27.50 25.67 8.02
C ILE A 272 27.40 24.77 6.78
N SER A 273 27.71 25.28 5.58
CA SER A 273 27.63 24.52 4.34
C SER A 273 28.56 23.32 4.33
N SER A 274 29.78 23.46 4.85
CA SER A 274 30.77 22.37 4.91
C SER A 274 30.29 21.23 5.82
N SER A 275 29.78 21.56 7.00
CA SER A 275 29.26 20.58 7.94
C SER A 275 28.00 19.88 7.43
N LEU A 276 27.08 20.62 6.79
CA LEU A 276 25.91 20.02 6.14
C LEU A 276 26.31 19.11 4.97
N ALA A 277 27.28 19.50 4.16
CA ALA A 277 27.78 18.65 3.08
C ALA A 277 28.40 17.35 3.62
N CYS A 278 29.18 17.43 4.71
CA CYS A 278 29.74 16.26 5.38
C CYS A 278 28.63 15.31 5.88
N LEU A 279 27.61 15.85 6.54
CA LEU A 279 26.43 15.11 6.96
C LEU A 279 25.77 14.38 5.79
N PHE A 280 25.33 15.13 4.76
CA PHE A 280 24.58 14.53 3.66
C PHE A 280 25.39 13.53 2.85
N THR A 281 26.71 13.70 2.76
CA THR A 281 27.61 12.71 2.16
C THR A 281 27.57 11.40 2.94
N ARG A 282 27.73 11.45 4.27
CA ARG A 282 27.66 10.25 5.13
C ARG A 282 26.29 9.58 5.10
N LEU A 283 25.21 10.36 5.08
CA LEU A 283 23.85 9.84 4.93
C LEU A 283 23.68 9.12 3.59
N ALA A 284 24.09 9.76 2.50
CA ALA A 284 24.01 9.18 1.15
C ALA A 284 24.82 7.89 1.03
N ASP A 285 26.02 7.85 1.64
CA ASP A 285 26.84 6.64 1.70
C ASP A 285 26.18 5.51 2.51
N SER A 286 25.49 5.86 3.60
CA SER A 286 24.81 4.87 4.48
C SER A 286 23.64 4.16 3.79
N ILE A 287 22.99 4.83 2.84
CA ILE A 287 21.86 4.30 2.05
C ILE A 287 22.24 3.96 0.61
N LYS A 288 23.54 3.91 0.33
CA LYS A 288 24.04 3.61 -1.01
C LYS A 288 23.55 2.24 -1.47
N ASN A 289 23.22 2.14 -2.76
CA ASN A 289 22.69 0.92 -3.40
C ASN A 289 21.30 0.48 -2.91
N ILE A 290 20.58 1.32 -2.17
CA ILE A 290 19.17 1.11 -1.90
C ILE A 290 18.36 1.84 -2.97
N GLU A 291 17.53 1.08 -3.67
CA GLU A 291 16.63 1.59 -4.71
C GLU A 291 15.18 1.25 -4.35
N VAL A 292 14.29 2.19 -4.64
CA VAL A 292 12.85 2.03 -4.55
C VAL A 292 12.30 2.21 -5.97
N HIS A 293 11.73 1.16 -6.55
CA HIS A 293 11.27 1.14 -7.95
C HIS A 293 12.30 1.69 -8.97
N ASN A 294 13.55 1.20 -8.91
CA ASN A 294 14.68 1.64 -9.75
C ASN A 294 15.09 3.11 -9.57
N ARG A 295 14.64 3.76 -8.49
CA ARG A 295 15.07 5.10 -8.12
C ARG A 295 15.91 5.05 -6.85
N PRO A 296 17.10 5.67 -6.82
CA PRO A 296 17.91 5.74 -5.60
C PRO A 296 17.15 6.36 -4.44
N LEU A 297 17.21 5.73 -3.26
CA LEU A 297 16.56 6.22 -2.04
C LEU A 297 17.02 7.65 -1.67
N SER A 298 18.28 7.98 -1.97
CA SER A 298 18.81 9.33 -1.76
C SER A 298 18.03 10.42 -2.51
N LEU A 299 17.48 10.12 -3.69
CA LEU A 299 16.65 11.06 -4.44
C LEU A 299 15.24 11.21 -3.85
N TYR A 300 14.69 10.16 -3.27
CA TYR A 300 13.41 10.21 -2.56
C TYR A 300 13.52 11.10 -1.31
N ILE A 301 14.54 10.87 -0.50
CA ILE A 301 14.76 11.60 0.75
C ILE A 301 15.16 13.06 0.47
N GLY A 302 15.92 13.31 -0.60
CA GLY A 302 16.36 14.64 -1.00
C GLY A 302 15.21 15.64 -1.18
N GLY A 303 14.06 15.19 -1.70
CA GLY A 303 12.86 16.02 -1.84
C GLY A 303 12.33 16.52 -0.49
N PHE A 304 12.21 15.64 0.50
CA PHE A 304 11.76 16.00 1.85
C PHE A 304 12.76 16.90 2.58
N LEU A 305 14.07 16.65 2.41
CA LEU A 305 15.11 17.46 3.05
C LEU A 305 15.15 18.89 2.50
N GLN A 306 14.98 19.06 1.19
CA GLN A 306 15.09 20.37 0.54
C GLN A 306 14.07 21.39 1.09
N GLU A 307 12.81 21.00 1.23
CA GLU A 307 11.73 21.88 1.71
C GLU A 307 11.99 22.39 3.14
N GLU A 308 12.41 21.48 4.02
CA GLU A 308 12.64 21.78 5.43
C GLU A 308 13.92 22.58 5.67
N ILE A 309 15.02 22.23 4.98
CA ILE A 309 16.28 22.97 5.09
C ILE A 309 16.08 24.43 4.64
N MET A 310 15.38 24.65 3.53
CA MET A 310 15.09 25.99 3.04
C MET A 310 14.29 26.80 4.06
N THR A 311 13.32 26.18 4.73
CA THR A 311 12.53 26.81 5.80
C THR A 311 13.41 27.22 6.99
N ILE A 312 14.37 26.39 7.38
CA ILE A 312 15.31 26.69 8.48
C ILE A 312 16.19 27.89 8.16
N PHE A 313 16.79 27.92 6.96
CA PHE A 313 17.63 29.04 6.53
C PHE A 313 16.83 30.34 6.44
N LEU A 314 15.60 30.30 5.88
CA LEU A 314 14.73 31.48 5.80
C LEU A 314 14.37 32.03 7.18
N LYS A 315 13.99 31.17 8.13
CA LYS A 315 13.70 31.58 9.52
C LYS A 315 14.89 32.30 10.15
N ARG A 316 16.10 31.77 9.94
CA ARG A 316 17.30 32.35 10.53
C ARG A 316 17.69 33.69 9.91
N LEU A 317 17.58 33.83 8.59
CA LEU A 317 17.82 35.10 7.90
C LEU A 317 16.83 36.19 8.35
N VAL A 318 15.57 35.85 8.62
CA VAL A 318 14.58 36.80 9.16
C VAL A 318 14.92 37.23 10.58
N VAL A 319 15.37 36.29 11.44
CA VAL A 319 15.77 36.60 12.82
C VAL A 319 17.01 37.50 12.86
N GLU A 320 18.03 37.20 12.05
CA GLU A 320 19.21 38.07 11.96
C GLU A 320 18.89 39.41 11.31
N GLY A 321 18.04 39.43 10.28
CA GLY A 321 17.57 40.64 9.62
C GLY A 321 16.76 41.56 10.55
N THR A 322 15.95 41.00 11.45
CA THR A 322 15.21 41.78 12.46
C THR A 322 16.11 42.30 13.58
N CYS A 323 17.16 41.56 13.97
CA CYS A 323 18.19 42.08 14.88
C CYS A 323 18.97 43.28 14.29
N ILE A 324 19.22 43.30 12.98
CA ILE A 324 19.90 44.42 12.32
C ILE A 324 19.01 45.68 12.27
N VAL A 325 17.69 45.53 12.12
CA VAL A 325 16.75 46.66 12.12
C VAL A 325 16.47 47.16 13.55
N GLY A 326 16.43 46.25 14.55
CA GLY A 326 16.24 46.60 15.97
C GLY A 326 17.40 47.39 16.59
N PHE A 327 18.63 47.21 16.10
CA PHE A 327 19.80 47.98 16.57
C PHE A 327 19.86 49.42 16.01
N ARG A 328 19.13 49.75 14.94
CA ARG A 328 19.04 51.13 14.43
C ARG A 328 18.05 52.02 15.19
N ALA A 329 17.25 51.47 16.10
CA ALA A 329 16.24 52.22 16.85
C ALA A 329 16.68 52.66 18.27
N VAL A 330 17.91 52.36 18.72
CA VAL A 330 18.36 52.65 20.10
C VAL A 330 19.59 53.56 20.18
N GLN A 331 19.85 54.40 19.17
CA GLN A 331 20.87 55.45 19.25
C GLN A 331 20.40 56.82 18.72
N SER A 332 19.29 57.33 19.26
CA SER A 332 18.95 58.75 19.12
C SER A 332 18.11 59.31 20.26
N LYS A 333 18.52 59.08 21.52
CA LYS A 333 18.08 59.91 22.66
C LYS A 333 19.17 59.99 23.72
N SER A 334 20.04 60.99 23.59
CA SER A 334 20.61 61.81 24.67
C SER A 334 21.82 62.55 24.12
N TYR A 335 21.61 63.79 23.66
CA TYR A 335 22.51 64.94 23.79
C TYR A 335 21.83 66.12 23.09
N MET A 336 20.87 66.73 23.79
CA MET A 336 20.70 68.18 24.03
C MET A 336 19.39 68.40 24.75
#